data_AF-A0A933AX73-F1
#
_entry.id   AF-A0A933AX73-F1
#
_cell.length_a   1.000
_cell.length_b   1.000
_cell.length_c   1.000
_cell.angle_alpha   90.00
_cell.angle_beta   90.00
_cell.angle_gamma   90.00
#
_symmetry.space_group_name_H-M   'P 1'
#
loop_
_entity.id
_entity.type
_entity.pdbx_description
1 polymer ?
#
loop_
_entity_poly.entity_id
_entity_poly.type
_entity_poly.pdbx_seq_one_letter_code
_entity_poly.pdbx_strand_id
1 'polypeptide(L)'
;MVELHKDTLKNLRVWDIHGDDNVDNPLEGKLVELNKHMVLVSSTGAATLHQGTAEPLLVMGNGRCSSVMDAAMAIFDSAQLNWSNPRVAQRLPLPLKRTDDALIARAAQEIRRLR
;
A
#
# COMPACT_ATOMS: atom_id res chain seq x y z
N MET A 1 -13.36 11.30 -3.04
CA MET A 1 -12.14 11.30 -2.20
C MET A 1 -12.02 9.90 -1.59
N VAL A 2 -10.80 9.46 -1.30
CA VAL A 2 -10.56 8.13 -0.73
C VAL A 2 -9.74 8.25 0.55
N GLU A 3 -9.91 7.28 1.42
CA GLU A 3 -9.09 7.07 2.61
C GLU A 3 -8.18 5.88 2.36
N LEU A 4 -6.93 5.99 2.79
CA LEU A 4 -5.96 4.91 2.74
C LEU A 4 -5.65 4.43 4.15
N HIS A 5 -5.86 3.14 4.38
CA HIS A 5 -5.60 2.48 5.66
C HIS A 5 -4.36 1.60 5.50
N LYS A 6 -3.30 1.90 6.28
CA LYS A 6 -2.03 1.14 6.28
C LYS A 6 -2.23 -0.28 6.84
N ASP A 7 -3.06 -0.35 7.88
CA ASP A 7 -3.46 -1.56 8.57
C ASP A 7 -4.95 -1.77 8.33
N THR A 8 -5.31 -2.98 7.94
CA THR A 8 -6.72 -3.32 7.77
C THR A 8 -7.29 -3.73 9.13
N LEU A 9 -8.54 -3.39 9.43
CA LEU A 9 -9.17 -3.61 10.74
C LEU A 9 -9.18 -5.10 11.18
N LYS A 10 -8.98 -6.03 10.25
CA LYS A 10 -8.89 -7.49 10.48
C LYS A 10 -7.57 -8.12 10.01
N ASN A 11 -6.53 -7.33 9.71
CA ASN A 11 -5.28 -7.83 9.13
C ASN A 11 -5.49 -8.75 7.92
N LEU A 12 -6.34 -8.32 6.99
CA LEU A 12 -6.57 -8.99 5.72
C LEU A 12 -5.23 -9.24 5.00
N ARG A 13 -5.08 -10.47 4.52
CA ARG A 13 -3.96 -10.95 3.72
C ARG A 13 -4.51 -11.50 2.40
N VAL A 14 -3.69 -11.46 1.37
CA VAL A 14 -4.03 -11.96 0.03
C VAL A 14 -2.92 -12.90 -0.40
N TRP A 15 -3.29 -13.98 -1.08
CA TRP A 15 -2.39 -14.94 -1.70
C TRP A 15 -3.02 -15.43 -3.01
N ASP A 16 -2.18 -15.78 -3.98
CA ASP A 16 -2.63 -16.46 -5.19
C ASP A 16 -2.52 -17.98 -4.95
N ILE A 17 -3.57 -18.73 -5.28
CA ILE A 17 -3.61 -20.20 -5.16
C ILE A 17 -3.43 -20.79 -6.55
N HIS A 18 -2.48 -21.70 -6.70
CA HIS A 18 -2.23 -22.46 -7.91
C HIS A 18 -2.85 -23.87 -7.80
N GLY A 19 -3.10 -24.52 -8.95
CA GLY A 19 -3.83 -25.79 -9.02
C GLY A 19 -3.23 -26.99 -8.26
N ASP A 20 -2.00 -26.85 -7.75
CA ASP A 20 -1.25 -27.89 -7.04
C ASP A 20 -1.14 -27.61 -5.53
N ASP A 21 -2.11 -26.90 -4.93
CA ASP A 21 -2.08 -26.42 -3.53
C ASP A 21 -0.89 -25.50 -3.19
N ASN A 22 -0.15 -25.03 -4.20
CA ASN A 22 0.89 -24.02 -4.02
C ASN A 22 0.26 -22.64 -3.79
N VAL A 23 0.78 -21.96 -2.76
CA VAL A 23 0.30 -20.64 -2.33
C VAL A 23 1.47 -19.67 -2.37
N ASP A 24 1.31 -18.61 -3.15
CA ASP A 24 2.32 -17.57 -3.31
C ASP A 24 1.78 -16.21 -2.90
N ASN A 25 2.70 -15.28 -2.60
CA ASN A 25 2.33 -13.87 -2.49
C ASN A 25 1.73 -13.41 -3.83
N PRO A 26 0.71 -12.53 -3.80
CA PRO A 26 0.17 -11.99 -5.03
C PRO A 26 1.25 -11.18 -5.74
N LEU A 27 1.16 -11.09 -7.07
CA LEU A 27 1.95 -10.11 -7.82
C LEU A 27 1.59 -8.69 -7.38
N GLU A 28 2.57 -7.79 -7.47
CA GLU A 28 2.38 -6.35 -7.29
C GLU A 28 1.28 -5.84 -8.23
N GLY A 29 0.48 -4.90 -7.75
CA GLY A 29 -0.61 -4.29 -8.51
C GLY A 29 -1.90 -5.11 -8.48
N LYS A 30 -1.93 -6.26 -7.80
CA LYS A 30 -3.17 -7.00 -7.57
C LYS A 30 -4.15 -6.13 -6.79
N LEU A 31 -5.33 -5.94 -7.36
CA LEU A 31 -6.46 -5.24 -6.76
C LEU A 31 -7.55 -6.25 -6.43
N VAL A 32 -8.01 -6.27 -5.18
CA VAL A 32 -9.12 -7.13 -4.75
C VAL A 32 -10.27 -6.24 -4.28
N GLU A 33 -11.33 -6.18 -5.07
CA GLU A 33 -12.55 -5.48 -4.67
C GLU A 33 -13.27 -6.27 -3.58
N LEU A 34 -13.42 -5.67 -2.40
CA LEU A 34 -14.20 -6.25 -1.30
C LEU A 34 -15.68 -5.90 -1.44
N ASN A 35 -15.96 -4.68 -1.92
CA ASN A 35 -17.27 -4.20 -2.34
C ASN A 35 -17.13 -2.87 -3.11
N LYS A 36 -18.26 -2.29 -3.53
CA LYS A 36 -18.36 -1.01 -4.25
C LYS A 36 -17.64 0.20 -3.64
N HIS A 37 -17.20 0.13 -2.38
CA HIS A 37 -16.54 1.21 -1.66
C HIS A 37 -15.16 0.83 -1.11
N MET A 38 -14.73 -0.42 -1.27
CA MET A 38 -13.50 -0.93 -0.64
C MET A 38 -12.70 -1.82 -1.58
N VAL A 39 -11.42 -1.49 -1.73
CA VAL A 39 -10.46 -2.24 -2.55
C VAL A 39 -9.19 -2.47 -1.75
N LEU A 40 -8.67 -3.70 -1.77
CA LEU A 40 -7.32 -4.01 -1.30
C LEU A 40 -6.31 -3.84 -2.43
N VAL A 41 -5.16 -3.27 -2.12
CA VAL A 41 -4.08 -2.98 -3.06
C VAL A 41 -2.78 -3.60 -2.57
N SER A 42 -2.24 -4.53 -3.36
CA SER A 42 -0.90 -5.09 -3.13
C SER A 42 0.15 -4.24 -3.82
N SER A 43 0.70 -3.23 -3.14
CA SER A 43 1.79 -2.39 -3.66
C SER A 43 3.12 -3.14 -3.80
N THR A 44 3.32 -4.12 -2.92
CA THR A 44 4.46 -5.04 -2.87
C THR A 44 3.91 -6.47 -2.94
N GLY A 45 4.66 -7.40 -3.52
CA GLY A 45 4.17 -8.74 -3.84
C GLY A 45 5.31 -9.70 -4.13
N ALA A 46 5.03 -10.78 -4.85
CA ALA A 46 6.01 -11.83 -5.11
C ALA A 46 7.30 -11.34 -5.80
N ALA A 47 7.28 -10.29 -6.62
CA ALA A 47 8.47 -9.84 -7.34
C ALA A 47 9.43 -9.00 -6.47
N THR A 48 8.89 -8.27 -5.49
CA THR A 48 9.62 -7.28 -4.69
C THR A 48 9.75 -7.68 -3.21
N LEU A 49 8.93 -8.61 -2.74
CA LEU A 49 8.92 -9.08 -1.37
C LEU A 49 9.75 -10.36 -1.24
N HIS A 50 10.95 -10.24 -0.68
CA HIS A 50 11.86 -11.39 -0.49
C HIS A 50 11.61 -12.16 0.82
N GLN A 51 10.84 -11.59 1.76
CA GLN A 51 10.50 -12.21 3.04
C GLN A 51 9.12 -11.75 3.52
N GLY A 52 8.39 -12.66 4.17
CA GLY A 52 7.07 -12.41 4.77
C GLY A 52 5.90 -12.55 3.78
N THR A 53 4.71 -12.19 4.25
CA THR A 53 3.49 -12.16 3.43
C THR A 53 3.21 -10.72 3.01
N ALA A 54 2.76 -10.53 1.76
CA ALA A 54 2.35 -9.23 1.28
C ALA A 54 1.29 -8.63 2.21
N GLU A 55 1.47 -7.37 2.58
CA GLU A 55 0.54 -6.64 3.44
C GLU A 55 -0.18 -5.58 2.60
N PRO A 56 -1.39 -5.90 2.09
CA PRO A 56 -2.12 -5.01 1.22
C PRO A 56 -2.66 -3.80 1.97
N LEU A 57 -2.73 -2.67 1.27
CA LEU A 57 -3.37 -1.46 1.74
C LEU A 57 -4.87 -1.51 1.48
N LEU A 58 -5.69 -0.97 2.38
CA LEU A 58 -7.13 -0.81 2.15
C LEU A 58 -7.43 0.61 1.67
N VAL A 59 -8.08 0.70 0.52
CA VAL A 59 -8.60 1.94 -0.05
C VAL A 59 -10.10 1.97 0.16
N MET A 60 -10.60 3.02 0.82
CA MET A 60 -12.01 3.20 1.12
C MET A 60 -12.55 4.47 0.47
N GLY A 61 -13.64 4.35 -0.29
CA GLY A 61 -14.34 5.51 -0.85
C GLY A 61 -15.24 6.17 0.18
N ASN A 62 -15.17 7.50 0.30
CA ASN A 62 -16.00 8.27 1.24
C ASN A 62 -17.30 8.84 0.61
N GLY A 63 -17.85 8.16 -0.40
CA GLY A 63 -19.05 8.58 -1.12
C GLY A 63 -18.87 9.75 -2.11
N ARG A 64 -17.72 10.46 -2.09
CA ARG A 64 -17.36 11.51 -3.05
C ARG A 64 -16.35 11.04 -4.11
N CYS A 65 -16.13 9.74 -4.22
CA CYS A 65 -15.21 9.14 -5.19
C CYS A 65 -16.02 8.61 -6.36
N SER A 66 -15.63 8.96 -7.59
CA SER A 66 -16.27 8.45 -8.81
C SER A 66 -15.96 6.96 -9.02
N SER A 67 -14.72 6.55 -8.77
CA SER A 67 -14.25 5.17 -8.88
C SER A 67 -13.16 4.90 -7.84
N VAL A 68 -13.44 3.99 -6.89
CA VAL A 68 -12.45 3.54 -5.90
C VAL A 68 -11.35 2.72 -6.58
N MET A 69 -11.68 2.02 -7.68
CA MET A 69 -10.71 1.26 -8.46
C MET A 69 -9.67 2.16 -9.12
N ASP A 70 -10.09 3.28 -9.70
CA ASP A 70 -9.18 4.24 -10.35
C ASP A 70 -8.23 4.85 -9.32
N ALA A 71 -8.76 5.17 -8.13
CA ALA A 71 -7.94 5.64 -7.02
C ALA A 71 -6.94 4.57 -6.55
N ALA A 72 -7.34 3.30 -6.49
CA ALA A 72 -6.49 2.19 -6.13
C ALA A 72 -5.35 1.97 -7.14
N MET A 73 -5.64 2.06 -8.44
CA MET A 73 -4.62 2.03 -9.51
C MET A 73 -3.64 3.19 -9.37
N ALA A 74 -4.13 4.42 -9.18
CA ALA A 74 -3.28 5.59 -9.00
C ALA A 74 -2.37 5.48 -7.74
N ILE A 75 -2.89 4.88 -6.67
CA ILE A 75 -2.10 4.57 -5.46
C ILE A 75 -0.98 3.58 -5.78
N PHE A 76 -1.30 2.51 -6.52
CA PHE A 76 -0.30 1.54 -6.96
C PHE A 76 0.78 2.18 -7.83
N ASP A 77 0.40 2.93 -8.86
CA ASP A 77 1.34 3.62 -9.75
C ASP A 77 2.25 4.56 -8.97
N SER A 78 1.68 5.30 -8.01
CA SER A 78 2.44 6.20 -7.15
C SER A 78 3.43 5.47 -6.25
N ALA A 79 3.11 4.25 -5.84
CA ALA A 79 3.98 3.41 -5.02
C ALA A 79 5.20 2.86 -5.82
N GLN A 80 5.08 2.78 -7.16
CA GLN A 80 6.19 2.42 -8.05
C GLN A 80 7.22 3.54 -8.24
N LEU A 81 6.90 4.78 -7.83
CA LEU A 81 7.78 5.95 -7.99
C LEU A 81 8.89 6.01 -6.92
N ASN A 82 9.57 4.88 -6.70
CA ASN A 82 10.65 4.76 -5.75
C ASN A 82 11.99 5.23 -6.33
N TRP A 83 12.25 6.54 -6.32
CA TRP A 83 13.49 7.08 -6.86
C TRP A 83 14.74 6.75 -6.03
N SER A 84 14.60 6.39 -4.75
CA SER A 84 15.76 6.00 -3.93
C SER A 84 16.20 4.56 -4.17
N ASN A 85 15.31 3.68 -4.59
CA ASN A 85 15.63 2.33 -5.02
C ASN A 85 14.69 1.87 -6.16
N PRO A 86 15.13 1.95 -7.43
CA PRO A 86 14.28 1.62 -8.57
C PRO A 86 13.99 0.10 -8.71
N ARG A 87 14.65 -0.75 -7.92
CA ARG A 87 14.45 -2.21 -7.96
C ARG A 87 13.28 -2.68 -7.10
N VAL A 88 12.72 -1.83 -6.25
CA VAL A 88 11.73 -2.22 -5.25
C VAL A 88 10.64 -1.15 -5.17
N ALA A 89 9.37 -1.56 -5.24
CA ALA A 89 8.25 -0.67 -4.99
C ALA A 89 8.23 -0.19 -3.53
N GLN A 90 7.78 1.04 -3.28
CA GLN A 90 7.47 1.43 -1.91
C GLN A 90 6.12 0.83 -1.51
N ARG A 91 5.94 0.51 -0.22
CA ARG A 91 4.62 0.09 0.25
C ARG A 91 3.60 1.22 0.19
N LEU A 92 4.00 2.43 0.61
CA LEU A 92 3.11 3.60 0.59
C LEU A 92 3.25 4.35 -0.73
N PRO A 93 2.17 4.96 -1.24
CA PRO A 93 2.28 5.86 -2.39
C PRO A 93 3.19 7.03 -2.04
N LEU A 94 3.96 7.48 -3.03
CA LEU A 94 5.04 8.45 -2.84
C LEU A 94 4.64 9.71 -2.03
N PRO A 95 3.47 10.36 -2.26
CA PRO A 95 3.07 11.52 -1.46
C PRO A 95 2.93 11.19 0.03
N LEU A 96 2.39 10.03 0.37
CA LEU A 96 2.23 9.61 1.76
C LEU A 96 3.57 9.23 2.37
N LYS A 97 4.44 8.51 1.65
CA LYS A 97 5.79 8.20 2.15
C LYS A 97 6.59 9.45 2.46
N ARG A 98 6.60 10.43 1.55
CA ARG A 98 7.30 11.71 1.73
C ARG A 98 6.76 12.51 2.91
N THR A 99 5.44 12.50 3.09
CA THR A 99 4.80 13.18 4.21
C THR A 99 5.18 12.51 5.53
N ASP A 100 5.14 11.17 5.59
CA ASP A 100 5.56 10.38 6.75
C ASP A 100 7.01 10.67 7.14
N ASP A 101 7.93 10.66 6.16
CA ASP A 101 9.35 10.97 6.38
C ASP A 101 9.57 12.40 6.88
N ALA A 102 8.86 13.38 6.31
CA ALA A 102 8.96 14.77 6.72
C ALA A 102 8.45 14.98 8.16
N LEU A 103 7.36 14.31 8.54
CA LEU A 103 6.81 14.35 9.90
C LEU A 103 7.78 13.72 10.91
N ILE A 104 8.36 12.57 10.58
CA ILE A 104 9.37 11.90 11.41
C ILE A 104 10.60 12.80 11.59
N ALA A 105 11.11 13.38 10.50
CA ALA A 105 12.28 14.26 10.54
C ALA A 105 12.03 15.50 11.41
N ARG A 106 10.84 16.10 11.31
CA ARG A 106 10.43 17.23 12.14
C ARG A 106 10.34 16.86 13.61
N ALA A 107 9.70 15.74 13.95
CA ALA A 107 9.59 15.27 15.33
C ALA A 107 10.98 15.05 15.97
N ALA A 108 11.94 14.51 15.22
CA ALA A 108 13.31 14.31 15.68
C ALA A 108 14.04 15.63 15.97
N GLN A 109 13.76 16.70 15.22
CA GLN A 109 14.32 18.04 15.46
C GLN A 109 13.72 18.71 16.69
N GLU A 110 12.41 18.58 16.90
CA GLU A 110 11.71 19.16 18.05
C GLU A 110 12.19 18.55 19.38
N ILE A 111 12.40 17.22 19.43
CA ILE A 111 12.94 16.51 20.61
C ILE A 111 14.36 17.00 20.97
N ARG A 112 15.20 17.28 19.97
CA ARG A 112 16.56 17.81 20.20
C ARG A 112 16.58 19.24 20.78
N ARG A 113 15.50 20.01 20.63
CA ARG A 113 15.39 21.38 21.18
C ARG A 113 14.87 21.42 22.62
N LEU A 114 14.36 20.30 23.13
CA LEU A 114 13.81 20.17 24.49
C LEU A 114 14.80 19.54 25.49
N ARG A 115 16.02 19.22 25.04
CA ARG A 115 17.13 18.72 25.87
C ARG A 115 18.17 19.79 26.12
#